data_AF-A0A6P5NS75-F1
#
_entry.id   AF-A0A6P5NS75-F1
#
_cell.length_a   1.000
_cell.length_b   1.000
_cell.length_c   1.000
_cell.angle_alpha   90.00
_cell.angle_beta   90.00
_cell.angle_gamma   90.00
#
_symmetry.space_group_name_H-M   'P 1'
#
loop_
_entity.id
_entity.type
_entity.pdbx_description
1 polymer ?
#
loop_
_entity_poly.entity_id
_entity_poly.type
_entity_poly.pdbx_seq_one_letter_code
_entity_poly.pdbx_strand_id
1 'polypeptide(L)'
;MDEYPLSGLESHPRRFKAHWFKSFSWLEYSPEVDAAFCLPCYLFSRKSSPFTSGGFRNWKKVNNGKDCAFLSHVGKSLNSPHNIAVKSCKDLLNQLCHIDKVLAKQSSQQVLSNRLRLKASIDTVKWLTFQACAFRGHDESHESQNRGNFLEMLKLLASYNKEVDAVVLDNAPQNAIYTF
;
A
#
# COMPACT_ATOMS: atom_id res chain seq x y z
N MET A 1 -16.06 -29.20 25.55
CA MET A 1 -15.59 -29.73 24.25
C MET A 1 -16.55 -29.18 23.24
N ASP A 2 -16.11 -28.35 22.29
CA ASP A 2 -17.01 -27.77 21.30
C ASP A 2 -17.64 -28.90 20.48
N GLU A 3 -18.95 -29.06 20.61
CA GLU A 3 -19.67 -30.20 20.06
C GLU A 3 -20.24 -29.81 18.69
N TYR A 4 -19.47 -30.09 17.62
CA TYR A 4 -19.91 -29.82 16.26
C TYR A 4 -20.93 -30.87 15.77
N PRO A 5 -21.89 -30.49 14.90
CA PRO A 5 -22.89 -31.39 14.34
C PRO A 5 -22.28 -32.60 13.63
N LEU A 6 -22.95 -33.75 13.74
CA LEU A 6 -22.61 -34.95 12.98
C LEU A 6 -23.30 -34.89 11.61
N SER A 7 -22.53 -35.20 10.58
CA SER A 7 -22.99 -35.28 9.19
C SER A 7 -22.36 -36.49 8.49
N GLY A 8 -23.13 -37.16 7.61
CA GLY A 8 -22.72 -38.36 6.87
C GLY A 8 -23.61 -39.58 7.13
N LEU A 9 -23.16 -40.76 6.66
CA LEU A 9 -23.87 -42.03 6.87
C LEU A 9 -23.92 -42.39 8.36
N GLU A 10 -25.06 -42.90 8.82
CA GLU A 10 -25.27 -43.30 10.23
C GLU A 10 -24.22 -44.29 10.75
N SER A 11 -23.68 -45.14 9.88
CA SER A 11 -22.65 -46.11 10.24
C SER A 11 -21.26 -45.48 10.49
N HIS A 12 -20.98 -44.30 9.93
CA HIS A 12 -19.69 -43.63 10.03
C HIS A 12 -19.87 -42.11 10.03
N PRO A 13 -20.54 -41.55 11.05
CA PRO A 13 -20.86 -40.14 11.06
C PRO A 13 -19.57 -39.33 11.31
N ARG A 14 -19.43 -38.23 10.59
CA ARG A 14 -18.25 -37.36 10.66
C ARG A 14 -18.67 -35.97 11.11
N ARG A 15 -17.73 -35.17 11.58
CA ARG A 15 -18.00 -33.80 11.99
C ARG A 15 -16.77 -32.94 11.79
N PHE A 16 -16.98 -31.64 11.79
CA PHE A 16 -15.89 -30.69 11.92
C PHE A 16 -15.07 -30.95 13.20
N LYS A 17 -13.77 -30.73 13.14
CA LYS A 17 -12.87 -30.91 14.29
C LYS A 17 -12.16 -29.61 14.62
N ALA A 18 -12.37 -29.08 15.83
CA ALA A 18 -11.75 -27.83 16.30
C ALA A 18 -10.22 -27.79 16.17
N HIS A 19 -9.53 -28.92 16.29
CA HIS A 19 -8.06 -28.94 16.14
C HIS A 19 -7.60 -28.47 14.74
N TRP A 20 -8.46 -28.51 13.72
CA TRP A 20 -8.14 -27.98 12.40
C TRP A 20 -7.86 -26.48 12.41
N PHE A 21 -8.46 -25.70 13.32
CA PHE A 21 -8.13 -24.28 13.46
C PHE A 21 -6.65 -24.05 13.83
N LYS A 22 -6.06 -24.97 14.60
CA LYS A 22 -4.63 -24.89 14.95
C LYS A 22 -3.72 -25.18 13.76
N SER A 23 -4.16 -26.06 12.86
CA SER A 23 -3.39 -26.45 11.67
C SER A 23 -3.59 -25.50 10.49
N PHE A 24 -4.73 -24.80 10.43
CA PHE A 24 -5.12 -23.97 9.30
C PHE A 24 -5.62 -22.60 9.80
N SER A 25 -4.71 -21.63 9.87
CA SER A 25 -5.01 -20.28 10.39
C SER A 25 -6.00 -19.46 9.56
N TRP A 26 -6.29 -19.88 8.33
CA TRP A 26 -7.25 -19.24 7.42
C TRP A 26 -8.68 -19.78 7.55
N LEU A 27 -8.85 -20.89 8.29
CA LEU A 27 -10.07 -21.67 8.35
C LEU A 27 -11.10 -20.98 9.24
N GLU A 28 -12.30 -20.81 8.69
CA GLU A 28 -13.47 -20.36 9.43
C GLU A 28 -14.53 -21.45 9.39
N TYR A 29 -15.41 -21.52 10.40
CA TYR A 29 -16.53 -22.44 10.44
C TYR A 29 -17.82 -21.69 10.76
N SER A 30 -18.88 -21.96 10.00
CA SER A 30 -20.21 -21.44 10.28
C SER A 30 -21.08 -22.56 10.88
N PRO A 31 -21.53 -22.41 12.13
CA PRO A 31 -22.46 -23.35 12.76
C PRO A 31 -23.83 -23.40 12.08
N GLU A 32 -24.32 -22.26 11.56
CA GLU A 32 -25.64 -22.15 10.92
C GLU A 32 -25.77 -23.07 9.71
N VAL A 33 -24.68 -23.20 8.94
CA VAL A 33 -24.66 -24.02 7.74
C VAL A 33 -23.81 -25.28 7.90
N ASP A 34 -23.29 -25.59 9.08
CA ASP A 34 -22.35 -26.70 9.32
C ASP A 34 -21.26 -26.80 8.24
N ALA A 35 -20.54 -25.71 7.98
CA ALA A 35 -19.58 -25.66 6.88
C ALA A 35 -18.32 -24.84 7.17
N ALA A 36 -17.23 -25.26 6.56
CA ALA A 36 -15.94 -24.60 6.62
C ALA A 36 -15.73 -23.64 5.45
N PHE A 37 -15.10 -22.51 5.74
CA PHE A 37 -14.78 -21.44 4.79
C PHE A 37 -13.32 -21.02 4.94
N CYS A 38 -12.86 -20.20 4.01
CA CYS A 38 -11.53 -19.59 4.05
C CYS A 38 -11.67 -18.08 4.01
N LEU A 39 -11.44 -17.40 5.14
CA LEU A 39 -11.64 -15.95 5.25
C LEU A 39 -10.82 -15.15 4.23
N PRO A 40 -9.51 -15.39 4.03
CA PRO A 40 -8.76 -14.68 3.01
C PRO A 40 -9.31 -14.89 1.60
N CYS A 41 -9.67 -16.13 1.25
CA CYS A 41 -10.24 -16.42 -0.06
C CYS A 41 -11.64 -15.82 -0.23
N TYR A 42 -12.46 -15.78 0.83
CA TYR A 42 -13.78 -15.17 0.77
C TYR A 42 -13.69 -13.68 0.40
N LEU A 43 -12.72 -12.97 0.98
CA LEU A 43 -12.52 -11.54 0.74
C LEU A 43 -11.80 -11.22 -0.58
N PHE A 44 -10.82 -12.04 -0.99
CA PHE A 44 -9.89 -11.67 -2.06
C PHE A 44 -9.85 -12.63 -3.26
N SER A 45 -10.52 -13.79 -3.20
CA SER A 45 -10.56 -14.71 -4.33
C SER A 45 -11.48 -14.17 -5.43
N ARG A 46 -11.00 -14.19 -6.67
CA ARG A 46 -11.83 -13.92 -7.86
C ARG A 46 -12.59 -15.16 -8.36
N LYS A 47 -12.30 -16.34 -7.80
CA LYS A 47 -12.88 -17.61 -8.22
C LYS A 47 -13.73 -18.20 -7.11
N SER A 48 -14.91 -18.68 -7.48
CA SER A 48 -15.78 -19.46 -6.61
C SER A 48 -15.11 -20.78 -6.25
N SER A 49 -15.20 -21.18 -4.99
CA SER A 49 -14.75 -22.47 -4.50
C SER A 49 -15.67 -22.90 -3.36
N PRO A 50 -15.70 -24.19 -2.98
CA PRO A 50 -16.45 -24.61 -1.79
C PRO A 50 -16.06 -23.86 -0.51
N PHE A 51 -14.85 -23.29 -0.44
CA PHE A 51 -14.37 -22.51 0.70
C PHE A 51 -14.76 -21.03 0.66
N THR A 52 -15.35 -20.56 -0.43
CA THR A 52 -15.81 -19.16 -0.59
C THR A 52 -17.30 -19.05 -0.87
N SER A 53 -17.89 -20.08 -1.47
CA SER A 53 -19.31 -20.16 -1.84
C SER A 53 -19.90 -21.50 -1.40
N GLY A 54 -21.02 -21.48 -0.69
CA GLY A 54 -21.76 -22.69 -0.27
C GLY A 54 -21.17 -23.44 0.94
N GLY A 55 -19.87 -23.31 1.19
CA GLY A 55 -19.18 -23.89 2.34
C GLY A 55 -18.74 -25.34 2.11
N PHE A 56 -17.58 -25.68 2.65
CA PHE A 56 -17.02 -27.03 2.56
C PHE A 56 -17.53 -27.90 3.72
N ARG A 57 -18.12 -29.06 3.41
CA ARG A 57 -18.67 -30.01 4.42
C ARG A 57 -18.20 -31.44 4.27
N ASN A 58 -17.31 -31.73 3.32
CA ASN A 58 -16.87 -33.11 3.06
C ASN A 58 -15.74 -33.52 4.02
N TRP A 59 -16.10 -33.77 5.28
CA TRP A 59 -15.18 -34.08 6.37
C TRP A 59 -14.30 -35.32 6.12
N LYS A 60 -14.77 -36.26 5.30
CA LYS A 60 -13.99 -37.44 4.87
C LYS A 60 -12.71 -37.03 4.13
N LYS A 61 -12.74 -35.94 3.36
CA LYS A 61 -11.61 -35.47 2.57
C LYS A 61 -10.59 -34.65 3.35
N VAL A 62 -10.81 -34.31 4.62
CA VAL A 62 -9.85 -33.49 5.38
C VAL A 62 -8.63 -34.31 5.83
N ASN A 63 -8.82 -35.60 6.16
CA ASN A 63 -7.72 -36.47 6.63
C ASN A 63 -7.22 -37.46 5.55
N ASN A 64 -7.47 -37.16 4.27
CA ASN A 64 -7.14 -38.06 3.15
C ASN A 64 -5.70 -37.89 2.63
N GLY A 65 -4.72 -37.75 3.53
CA GLY A 65 -3.30 -37.63 3.18
C GLY A 65 -3.02 -36.56 2.12
N LYS A 66 -2.42 -36.98 0.99
CA LYS A 66 -2.07 -36.09 -0.15
C LYS A 66 -3.28 -35.48 -0.85
N ASP A 67 -4.44 -36.13 -0.76
CA ASP A 67 -5.72 -35.67 -1.34
C ASP A 67 -6.56 -34.91 -0.31
N CYS A 68 -5.93 -34.39 0.75
CA CYS A 68 -6.58 -33.53 1.72
C CYS A 68 -7.20 -32.31 1.03
N ALA A 69 -8.51 -32.10 1.26
CA ALA A 69 -9.24 -30.97 0.70
C ALA A 69 -8.65 -29.61 1.14
N PHE A 70 -8.16 -29.51 2.38
CA PHE A 70 -7.57 -28.28 2.90
C PHE A 70 -6.18 -28.02 2.28
N LEU A 71 -5.33 -29.05 2.17
CA LEU A 71 -4.02 -28.91 1.53
C LEU A 71 -4.15 -28.64 0.03
N SER A 72 -5.11 -29.27 -0.66
CA SER A 72 -5.38 -29.00 -2.06
C SER A 72 -5.95 -27.59 -2.29
N HIS A 73 -6.75 -27.06 -1.36
CA HIS A 73 -7.19 -25.66 -1.39
C HIS A 73 -6.02 -24.68 -1.25
N VAL A 74 -5.13 -24.91 -0.28
CA VAL A 74 -3.90 -24.10 -0.10
C VAL A 74 -3.04 -24.16 -1.35
N GLY A 75 -2.96 -25.32 -2.00
CA GLY A 75 -2.17 -25.54 -3.20
C GLY A 75 -0.67 -25.65 -2.91
N LYS A 76 0.07 -26.22 -3.86
CA LYS A 76 1.52 -26.52 -3.70
C LYS A 76 2.43 -25.33 -4.03
N SER A 77 1.93 -24.36 -4.79
CA SER A 77 2.69 -23.20 -5.27
C SER A 77 2.56 -22.01 -4.32
N LEU A 78 3.62 -21.24 -4.16
CA LEU A 78 3.62 -19.96 -3.45
C LEU A 78 2.65 -18.94 -4.08
N ASN A 79 2.36 -19.09 -5.37
CA ASN A 79 1.41 -18.24 -6.11
C ASN A 79 0.07 -18.95 -6.32
N SER A 80 -0.30 -19.90 -5.46
CA SER A 80 -1.65 -20.46 -5.48
C SER A 80 -2.68 -19.36 -5.23
N PRO A 81 -3.92 -19.50 -5.73
CA PRO A 81 -4.98 -18.51 -5.47
C PRO A 81 -5.18 -18.24 -3.98
N HIS A 82 -5.06 -19.27 -3.15
CA HIS A 82 -5.12 -19.15 -1.70
C HIS A 82 -3.98 -18.30 -1.14
N ASN A 83 -2.73 -18.60 -1.50
CA ASN A 83 -1.57 -17.87 -0.98
C ASN A 83 -1.56 -16.40 -1.42
N ILE A 84 -2.04 -16.11 -2.64
CA ILE A 84 -2.26 -14.74 -3.12
C ILE A 84 -3.32 -14.04 -2.24
N ALA A 85 -4.46 -14.69 -1.98
CA ALA A 85 -5.51 -14.13 -1.14
C ALA A 85 -5.06 -13.90 0.31
N VAL A 86 -4.28 -14.83 0.88
CA VAL A 86 -3.64 -14.67 2.20
C VAL A 86 -2.70 -13.47 2.22
N LYS A 87 -1.91 -13.29 1.16
CA LYS A 87 -1.01 -12.14 1.04
C LYS A 87 -1.81 -10.83 0.98
N SER A 88 -2.84 -10.76 0.14
CA SER A 88 -3.71 -9.58 0.06
C SER A 88 -4.39 -9.26 1.39
N CYS A 89 -4.81 -10.28 2.15
CA CYS A 89 -5.37 -10.09 3.48
C CYS A 89 -4.35 -9.51 4.46
N LYS A 90 -3.11 -10.02 4.44
CA LYS A 90 -2.02 -9.46 5.26
C LYS A 90 -1.69 -8.02 4.87
N ASP A 91 -1.68 -7.72 3.57
CA ASP A 91 -1.43 -6.36 3.06
C ASP A 91 -2.53 -5.40 3.51
N LEU A 92 -3.80 -5.83 3.53
CA LEU A 92 -4.92 -5.05 4.06
C LEU A 92 -4.77 -4.77 5.57
N LEU A 93 -4.32 -5.75 6.35
CA LEU A 93 -4.11 -5.59 7.79
C LEU A 93 -2.85 -4.78 8.12
N ASN A 94 -1.97 -4.53 7.14
CA ASN A 94 -0.77 -3.74 7.34
C ASN A 94 -1.11 -2.25 7.45
N GLN A 95 -1.35 -1.82 8.70
CA GLN A 95 -1.73 -0.46 9.05
C GLN A 95 -0.79 0.63 8.51
N LEU A 96 0.48 0.34 8.22
CA LEU A 96 1.45 1.32 7.72
C LEU A 96 1.21 1.70 6.25
N CYS A 97 0.53 0.84 5.49
CA CYS A 97 0.23 1.04 4.08
C CYS A 97 -1.17 1.64 3.83
N HIS A 98 -1.90 2.02 4.89
CA HIS A 98 -3.19 2.67 4.73
C HIS A 98 -3.05 4.00 4.00
N ILE A 99 -4.02 4.30 3.16
CA ILE A 99 -4.06 5.50 2.31
C ILE A 99 -3.82 6.76 3.14
N ASP A 100 -4.48 6.90 4.29
CA ASP A 100 -4.35 8.08 5.15
C ASP A 100 -2.91 8.33 5.61
N LYS A 101 -2.17 7.26 5.95
CA LYS A 101 -0.77 7.36 6.37
C LYS A 101 0.15 7.69 5.20
N VAL A 102 -0.11 7.12 4.02
CA VAL A 102 0.63 7.44 2.80
C VAL A 102 0.42 8.91 2.42
N LEU A 103 -0.82 9.39 2.44
CA LEU A 103 -1.17 10.79 2.17
C LEU A 103 -0.54 11.74 3.20
N ALA A 104 -0.58 11.42 4.49
CA ALA A 104 0.07 12.22 5.53
C ALA A 104 1.59 12.31 5.35
N LYS A 105 2.24 11.20 4.97
CA LYS A 105 3.68 11.18 4.66
C LYS A 105 4.00 12.04 3.45
N GLN A 106 3.22 11.92 2.37
CA GLN A 106 3.38 12.74 1.16
C GLN A 106 3.22 14.23 1.47
N SER A 107 2.19 14.59 2.24
CA SER A 107 1.96 15.96 2.72
C SER A 107 3.16 16.49 3.52
N SER A 108 3.71 15.67 4.42
CA SER A 108 4.88 16.06 5.22
C SER A 108 6.12 16.33 4.36
N GLN A 109 6.38 15.47 3.38
CA GLN A 109 7.49 15.66 2.44
C GLN A 109 7.29 16.93 1.59
N GLN A 110 6.07 17.18 1.12
CA GLN A 110 5.73 18.39 0.37
C GLN A 110 5.91 19.66 1.22
N VAL A 111 5.54 19.63 2.50
CA VAL A 111 5.78 20.73 3.45
C VAL A 111 7.28 21.00 3.61
N LEU A 112 8.10 19.96 3.74
CA LEU A 112 9.56 20.09 3.83
C LEU A 112 10.15 20.70 2.55
N SER A 113 9.78 20.19 1.37
CA SER A 113 10.22 20.75 0.09
C SER A 113 9.81 22.22 -0.08
N ASN A 114 8.57 22.56 0.31
CA ASN A 114 8.09 23.94 0.28
C ASN A 114 8.89 24.86 1.22
N ARG A 115 9.18 24.41 2.44
CA ARG A 115 10.00 25.17 3.40
C ARG A 115 11.42 25.38 2.88
N LEU A 116 12.03 24.35 2.28
CA LEU A 116 13.38 24.43 1.74
C LEU A 116 13.46 25.41 0.57
N ARG A 117 12.52 25.33 -0.38
CA ARG A 117 12.38 26.28 -1.49
C ARG A 117 12.20 27.71 -0.99
N LEU A 118 11.28 27.92 -0.05
CA LEU A 118 11.01 29.25 0.52
C LEU A 118 12.26 29.82 1.22
N LYS A 119 12.98 28.99 1.99
CA LYS A 119 14.22 29.39 2.65
C LYS A 119 15.26 29.85 1.62
N ALA A 120 15.50 29.06 0.57
CA ALA A 120 16.44 29.43 -0.49
C ALA A 120 16.08 30.78 -1.12
N SER A 121 14.79 31.00 -1.46
CA SER A 121 14.33 32.28 -2.01
C SER A 121 14.52 33.45 -1.04
N ILE A 122 14.23 33.27 0.25
CA ILE A 122 14.43 34.29 1.29
C ILE A 122 15.92 34.63 1.43
N ASP A 123 16.79 33.63 1.48
CA ASP A 123 18.22 33.84 1.64
C ASP A 123 18.81 34.58 0.43
N THR A 124 18.38 34.22 -0.80
CA THR A 124 18.71 34.97 -2.02
C THR A 124 18.23 36.41 -1.96
N VAL A 125 16.98 36.65 -1.58
CA VAL A 125 16.42 38.01 -1.46
C VAL A 125 17.21 38.83 -0.44
N LYS A 126 17.47 38.27 0.74
CA LYS A 126 18.25 38.92 1.80
C LYS A 126 19.62 39.33 1.29
N TRP A 127 20.34 38.42 0.64
CA TRP A 127 21.66 38.71 0.11
C TRP A 127 21.63 39.83 -0.93
N LEU A 128 20.70 39.76 -1.89
CA LEU A 128 20.56 40.79 -2.93
C LEU A 128 20.20 42.16 -2.34
N THR A 129 19.26 42.21 -1.39
CA THR A 129 18.92 43.45 -0.69
C THR A 129 20.11 44.03 0.07
N PHE A 130 20.86 43.18 0.78
CA PHE A 130 21.99 43.61 1.59
C PHE A 130 23.12 44.19 0.73
N GLN A 131 23.31 43.64 -0.47
CA GLN A 131 24.29 44.14 -1.45
C GLN A 131 23.73 45.26 -2.35
N ALA A 132 22.46 45.66 -2.17
CA ALA A 132 21.74 46.59 -3.05
C ALA A 132 21.79 46.18 -4.54
N CYS A 133 21.81 44.89 -4.83
CA CYS A 133 21.79 44.36 -6.19
C CYS A 133 20.37 44.32 -6.75
N ALA A 134 20.24 44.58 -8.05
CA ALA A 134 18.99 44.34 -8.77
C ALA A 134 18.62 42.85 -8.70
N PHE A 135 17.33 42.56 -8.60
CA PHE A 135 16.82 41.18 -8.53
C PHE A 135 16.76 40.53 -9.91
N ARG A 136 16.29 41.32 -10.88
CA ARG A 136 16.02 40.89 -12.25
C ARG A 136 17.13 41.28 -13.20
N GLY A 137 17.25 40.52 -14.28
CA GLY A 137 18.10 40.84 -15.42
C GLY A 137 17.34 41.63 -16.48
N HIS A 138 18.05 42.03 -17.54
CA HIS A 138 17.42 42.59 -18.73
C HIS A 138 16.59 41.55 -19.49
N ASP A 139 17.05 40.30 -19.48
CA ASP A 139 16.39 39.15 -20.10
C ASP A 139 16.44 37.94 -19.16
N GLU A 140 15.27 37.46 -18.73
CA GLU A 140 15.10 36.27 -17.88
C GLU A 140 14.68 35.02 -18.68
N SER A 141 14.72 35.08 -20.02
CA SER A 141 14.47 33.94 -20.94
C SER A 141 15.44 32.77 -20.67
N HIS A 142 15.10 31.56 -21.12
CA HIS A 142 15.97 30.40 -20.91
C HIS A 142 17.25 30.46 -21.77
N GLU A 143 17.21 31.25 -22.84
CA GLU A 143 18.26 31.46 -23.82
C GLU A 143 19.28 32.52 -23.35
N SER A 144 18.92 33.33 -22.35
CA SER A 144 19.82 34.34 -21.78
C SER A 144 20.98 33.70 -21.01
N GLN A 145 22.20 34.21 -21.26
CA GLN A 145 23.41 33.81 -20.52
C GLN A 145 23.36 34.28 -19.06
N ASN A 146 22.62 35.34 -18.76
CA ASN A 146 22.43 35.86 -17.40
C ASN A 146 20.97 36.24 -17.20
N ARG A 147 20.23 35.39 -16.49
CA ARG A 147 18.79 35.53 -16.27
C ARG A 147 18.44 36.46 -15.10
N GLY A 148 19.40 37.24 -14.61
CA GLY A 148 19.22 38.10 -13.44
C GLY A 148 19.68 37.47 -12.14
N ASN A 149 20.07 38.32 -11.20
CA ASN A 149 20.79 37.92 -10.00
C ASN A 149 19.98 36.97 -9.10
N PHE A 150 18.65 37.09 -9.06
CA PHE A 150 17.82 36.18 -8.28
C PHE A 150 17.87 34.74 -8.81
N LEU A 151 17.68 34.55 -10.12
CA LEU A 151 17.71 33.22 -10.73
C LEU A 151 19.12 32.64 -10.71
N GLU A 152 20.14 33.44 -10.99
CA GLU A 152 21.53 32.97 -10.95
C GLU A 152 21.99 32.60 -9.53
N MET A 153 21.55 33.34 -8.51
CA MET A 153 21.86 32.98 -7.11
C MET A 153 21.14 31.69 -6.70
N LEU A 154 19.89 31.46 -7.11
CA LEU A 154 19.21 30.20 -6.86
C LEU A 154 19.90 29.02 -7.57
N LYS A 155 20.35 29.20 -8.81
CA LYS A 155 21.17 28.21 -9.53
C LYS A 155 22.47 27.90 -8.79
N LEU A 156 23.12 28.93 -8.25
CA LEU A 156 24.31 28.76 -7.43
C LEU A 156 24.01 27.94 -6.17
N LEU A 157 22.95 28.26 -5.42
CA LEU A 157 22.56 27.50 -4.24
C LEU A 157 22.22 26.03 -4.57
N ALA A 158 21.54 25.79 -5.69
CA ALA A 158 21.23 24.46 -6.19
C ALA A 158 22.50 23.66 -6.53
N SER A 159 23.51 24.27 -7.14
CA SER A 159 24.75 23.57 -7.51
C SER A 159 25.54 23.04 -6.31
N TYR A 160 25.42 23.68 -5.14
CA TYR A 160 26.04 23.22 -3.90
C TYR A 160 25.15 22.28 -3.06
N ASN A 161 23.83 22.27 -3.27
CA ASN A 161 22.92 21.48 -2.46
C ASN A 161 21.86 20.78 -3.31
N LYS A 162 22.01 19.45 -3.43
CA LYS A 162 21.09 18.57 -4.16
C LYS A 162 19.65 18.61 -3.65
N GLU A 163 19.43 18.83 -2.36
CA GLU A 163 18.08 18.95 -1.81
C GLU A 163 17.42 20.26 -2.25
N VAL A 164 18.19 21.35 -2.35
CA VAL A 164 17.72 22.64 -2.85
C VAL A 164 17.46 22.53 -4.36
N ASP A 165 18.41 21.97 -5.11
CA ASP A 165 18.28 21.70 -6.55
C ASP A 165 16.98 20.97 -6.90
N ALA A 166 16.65 19.92 -6.12
CA ALA A 166 15.45 19.12 -6.31
C ALA A 166 14.13 19.89 -6.11
N VAL A 167 14.14 21.11 -5.57
CA VAL A 167 12.91 21.85 -5.21
C VAL A 167 12.83 23.28 -5.74
N VAL A 168 13.88 23.83 -6.36
CA VAL A 168 13.90 25.21 -6.89
C VAL A 168 13.85 25.24 -8.42
N LEU A 169 13.66 26.45 -8.99
CA LEU A 169 13.67 26.70 -10.45
C LEU A 169 12.68 25.77 -11.18
N ASP A 170 13.13 25.04 -12.19
CA ASP A 170 12.29 24.20 -13.04
C ASP A 170 11.73 22.97 -12.29
N ASN A 171 12.31 22.61 -11.13
CA ASN A 171 11.82 21.53 -10.27
C ASN A 171 10.73 22.00 -9.30
N ALA A 172 10.48 23.31 -9.20
CA ALA A 172 9.41 23.83 -8.38
C ALA A 172 8.03 23.50 -9.02
N PRO A 173 7.04 23.06 -8.23
CA PRO A 173 5.69 22.88 -8.76
C PRO A 173 5.17 24.22 -9.31
N GLN A 174 4.63 24.19 -10.52
CA GLN A 174 4.02 25.36 -11.14
C GLN A 174 2.88 25.87 -10.25
N ASN A 175 2.66 27.19 -10.27
CA ASN A 175 1.55 27.78 -9.54
C ASN A 175 0.23 27.20 -10.04
N ALA A 176 -0.73 27.00 -9.13
CA ALA A 176 -2.11 26.82 -9.53
C ALA A 176 -2.54 28.07 -10.32
N ILE A 177 -2.96 27.89 -11.57
CA ILE A 177 -3.57 28.95 -12.35
C ILE A 177 -4.91 29.25 -11.68
N TYR A 178 -5.07 30.46 -11.13
CA TYR A 178 -6.39 30.96 -10.77
C TYR A 178 -7.16 31.21 -12.07
N THR A 179 -7.97 30.23 -12.48
CA THR A 179 -8.98 30.42 -13.52
C THR A 179 -10.14 31.19 -12.89
N PHE A 180 -10.42 32.39 -13.40
CA PHE A 180 -11.64 33.14 -13.10
C PHE A 180 -12.86 32.44 -13.71
#